data_AF-A0A401UQR3-F1
#
_entry.id   AF-A0A401UQR3-F1
#
_cell.length_a   1.000
_cell.length_b   1.000
_cell.length_c   1.000
_cell.angle_alpha   90.00
_cell.angle_beta   90.00
_cell.angle_gamma   90.00
#
_symmetry.space_group_name_H-M   'P 1'
#
loop_
_entity.id
_entity.type
_entity.pdbx_description
1 polymer ?
#
loop_
_entity_poly.entity_id
_entity_poly.type
_entity_poly.pdbx_seq_one_letter_code
_entity_poly.pdbx_strand_id
1 'polypeptide(L)' 'MGIDELTNRINYLYKKSKEEGLTGEEKAEQQELRQKYIDNVKRNFRAQLDTIKKV' A
#
# COMPACT_ATOMS: atom_id res chain seq x y z
N MET A 1 -3.31 7.24 -8.93
CA MET A 1 -2.37 7.55 -7.83
C MET A 1 -1.06 6.84 -8.12
N GLY A 2 0.04 7.56 -8.03
CA GLY A 2 1.37 6.98 -7.94
C GLY A 2 1.54 6.19 -6.64
N ILE A 3 2.54 5.31 -6.60
CA ILE A 3 2.86 4.50 -5.42
C ILE A 3 3.22 5.39 -4.22
N ASP A 4 3.82 6.55 -4.49
CA ASP A 4 4.20 7.56 -3.49
C ASP A 4 2.98 8.22 -2.86
N GLU A 5 1.99 8.63 -3.65
CA GLU A 5 0.74 9.20 -3.14
C GLU A 5 -0.01 8.20 -2.24
N LEU A 6 -0.04 6.94 -2.66
CA LEU A 6 -0.69 5.86 -1.94
C LEU A 6 0.03 5.56 -0.61
N THR A 7 1.36 5.54 -0.63
CA THR A 7 2.20 5.36 0.57
C THR A 7 2.01 6.52 1.55
N ASN A 8 1.99 7.76 1.06
CA ASN A 8 1.76 8.95 1.89
C ASN A 8 0.40 8.91 2.57
N ARG A 9 -0.66 8.50 1.85
CA ARG A 9 -1.99 8.36 2.44
C ARG A 9 -2.06 7.27 3.50
N ILE A 10 -1.44 6.11 3.26
CA ILE A 10 -1.35 5.03 4.25
C ILE A 10 -0.62 5.50 5.52
N ASN A 11 0.49 6.24 5.36
CA ASN A 11 1.27 6.78 6.48
C ASN A 11 0.49 7.83 7.26
N TYR A 12 -0.26 8.71 6.57
CA TYR A 12 -1.14 9.67 7.20
C TYR A 12 -2.21 8.98 8.06
N LEU A 13 -2.93 8.01 7.49
CA LEU A 13 -3.95 7.23 8.22
C LEU A 13 -3.33 6.45 9.38
N TYR A 14 -2.12 5.91 9.20
CA TYR A 14 -1.41 5.24 10.28
C TYR A 14 -1.07 6.19 11.44
N LYS A 15 -0.57 7.39 11.14
CA LYS A 15 -0.26 8.41 12.15
C LYS A 15 -1.53 8.83 12.89
N LYS A 16 -2.59 9.16 12.15
CA LYS A 16 -3.91 9.49 12.72
C LYS A 16 -4.45 8.37 13.62
N SER A 17 -4.33 7.11 13.19
CA SER A 17 -4.71 5.95 14.01
C SER A 17 -3.99 5.85 15.34
N LYS A 18 -2.76 6.39 15.45
CA LYS A 18 -1.95 6.34 16.67
C LYS A 18 -2.23 7.52 17.60
N GLU A 19 -2.53 8.68 17.05
CA GLU A 19 -2.76 9.91 17.82
C GLU A 19 -4.21 10.03 18.26
N GLU A 20 -5.15 9.87 17.33
CA GLU A 20 -6.58 10.20 17.53
C GLU A 20 -7.51 8.99 17.31
N GLY A 21 -6.99 7.93 16.70
CA GLY A 21 -7.79 6.80 16.21
C GLY A 21 -8.35 7.05 14.81
N LEU A 22 -8.94 6.01 14.22
CA LEU A 22 -9.57 6.09 12.90
C LEU A 22 -11.07 5.84 13.00
N THR A 23 -11.83 6.59 12.22
CA THR A 23 -13.25 6.29 12.01
C THR A 23 -13.42 4.97 11.26
N GLY A 24 -14.64 4.42 11.22
CA GLY A 24 -14.93 3.19 10.48
C GLY A 24 -14.61 3.32 8.99
N GLU A 25 -14.91 4.48 8.40
CA GLU A 25 -14.64 4.80 7.00
C GLU A 25 -13.13 4.88 6.73
N GLU A 26 -12.37 5.52 7.63
CA GLU A 26 -10.92 5.64 7.49
C GLU A 26 -10.20 4.30 7.65
N LYS A 27 -10.72 3.39 8.49
CA LYS A 27 -10.21 2.02 8.59
C LYS A 27 -10.44 1.25 7.29
N ALA A 28 -11.63 1.38 6.70
CA ALA A 28 -11.95 0.77 5.41
C ALA A 28 -11.04 1.33 4.30
N GLU A 29 -10.86 2.66 4.27
CA GLU A 29 -9.94 3.33 3.34
C GLU A 29 -8.51 2.81 3.51
N GLN A 30 -8.01 2.75 4.75
CA GLN A 30 -6.66 2.27 5.04
C GLN A 30 -6.45 0.83 4.58
N GLN A 31 -7.45 -0.04 4.77
CA GLN A 31 -7.40 -1.44 4.35
C GLN A 31 -7.36 -1.55 2.83
N GLU A 32 -8.22 -0.81 2.13
CA GLU A 32 -8.24 -0.79 0.66
C GLU A 32 -6.92 -0.30 0.08
N LEU A 33 -6.37 0.79 0.65
CA LEU A 33 -5.09 1.34 0.21
C LEU A 33 -3.94 0.34 0.44
N ARG A 34 -3.90 -0.34 1.59
CA ARG A 34 -2.89 -1.38 1.86
C ARG A 34 -2.98 -2.53 0.89
N GLN A 35 -4.19 -2.97 0.53
CA GLN A 35 -4.39 -4.02 -0.46
C GLN A 35 -3.85 -3.59 -1.84
N LYS A 36 -4.22 -2.39 -2.28
CA LYS A 36 -3.70 -1.79 -3.53
C LYS A 36 -2.17 -1.69 -3.52
N TYR A 37 -1.54 -1.29 -2.39
CA TYR A 37 -0.08 -1.26 -2.26
C TYR A 37 0.53 -2.64 -2.50
N ILE A 38 0.03 -3.65 -1.78
CA ILE A 38 0.54 -5.02 -1.84
C ILE A 38 0.43 -5.58 -3.26
N ASP A 39 -0.69 -5.35 -3.94
CA ASP A 39 -0.90 -5.86 -5.30
C ASP A 39 0.03 -5.19 -6.31
N ASN A 40 0.30 -3.89 -6.16
CA ASN A 40 1.31 -3.19 -6.96
C ASN A 40 2.72 -3.75 -6.70
N VAL A 41 3.08 -3.96 -5.43
CA VAL A 41 4.39 -4.54 -5.06
C VAL A 41 4.53 -5.96 -5.61
N LYS A 42 3.51 -6.81 -5.44
CA LYS A 42 3.51 -8.18 -5.98
C LYS A 42 3.66 -8.20 -7.50
N ARG A 43 2.96 -7.31 -8.21
CA ARG A 43 3.06 -7.20 -9.67
C ARG A 43 4.48 -6.80 -10.10
N ASN A 44 5.06 -5.79 -9.46
CA ASN A 44 6.44 -5.37 -9.74
C ASN A 44 7.43 -6.50 -9.44
N PHE A 45 7.26 -7.21 -8.33
CA PHE A 45 8.14 -8.31 -7.95
C PHE A 45 8.06 -9.49 -8.92
N ARG A 46 6.85 -9.89 -9.35
CA ARG A 46 6.69 -10.93 -10.39
C ARG A 46 7.38 -10.54 -11.69
N ALA A 47 7.19 -9.30 -12.14
CA ALA A 47 7.87 -8.80 -13.33
C ALA A 47 9.40 -8.87 -13.19
N GLN A 48 9.95 -8.53 -12.01
CA GLN A 48 11.38 -8.68 -11.75
C GLN A 48 11.82 -10.16 -11.79
N LEU A 49 11.05 -11.08 -11.20
CA LEU A 49 11.36 -12.52 -11.26
C LEU A 49 11.34 -13.07 -12.69
N ASP A 50 10.38 -12.65 -13.54
CA ASP A 50 10.32 -13.07 -14.94
C ASP A 50 11.55 -12.59 -15.75
N THR A 51 12.21 -11.51 -15.32
CA THR A 51 13.45 -11.05 -15.96
C THR A 51 14.70 -11.82 -15.51
N ILE A 52 14.62 -12.60 -14.43
CA ILE A 52 15.73 -13.43 -13.97
C ILE A 52 15.80 -14.68 -14.86
N LYS A 53 16.69 -14.64 -15.86
CA LYS A 53 17.05 -15.84 -16.62
C LYS A 53 17.77 -16.83 -15.68
N LYS A 54 17.30 -18.08 -15.64
CA LYS A 54 18.10 -19.20 -15.14
C LYS A 54 19.37 -19.27 -15.99
N VAL A 55 20.50 -18.96 -15.36
CA VAL A 55 21.84 -19.23 -15.89
C VAL A 55 22.13 -20.72 -15.70
#